data_AF-A0AAD2B272-F1
#
_entry.id   AF-A0AAD2B272-F1
#
_cell.length_a   1.000
_cell.length_b   1.000
_cell.length_c   1.000
_cell.angle_alpha   90.00
_cell.angle_beta   90.00
_cell.angle_gamma   90.00
#
_symmetry.space_group_name_H-M   'P 1'
#
loop_
_entity.id
_entity.type
_entity.pdbx_description
1 polymer ?
#
loop_
_entity_poly.entity_id
_entity_poly.type
_entity_poly.pdbx_seq_one_letter_code
_entity_poly.pdbx_strand_id
1 'polypeptide(L)'
;MQLEESNQSPWKSAAILILLAAAFILATEGWERVRQKQQIARGVEQAKAKIDALREKAAREHPNEDPVTALQTVAAEEATKRINGLSGANKVASAASSFLGFYLMNVKGREEYCSQFAVDLSRWVAAFQSANAAPYLKARAVYESYRYPISKAEETLYTSLHLEIMKFVEEDMSSVAHANGVPTKGACELLNSHADEIASNIQFSKVLPVANGALMEGK
;
A
#
# COMPACT_ATOMS: atom_id res chain seq x y z
N MET A 1 -2.07 -31.80 24.08
CA MET A 1 -2.26 -31.14 22.76
C MET A 1 -2.38 -29.65 23.05
N GLN A 2 -1.24 -28.97 23.13
CA GLN A 2 -1.17 -27.53 23.33
C GLN A 2 -1.40 -26.90 21.97
N LEU A 3 -2.52 -26.19 21.81
CA LEU A 3 -2.69 -25.24 20.72
C LEU A 3 -1.73 -24.10 21.01
N GLU A 4 -0.61 -24.04 20.29
CA GLU A 4 0.20 -22.84 20.24
C GLU A 4 -0.70 -21.68 19.83
N GLU A 5 -0.95 -20.78 20.76
CA GLU A 5 -1.56 -19.48 20.48
C GLU A 5 -0.67 -18.77 19.48
N SER A 6 -1.06 -18.80 18.20
CA SER A 6 -0.56 -17.88 17.18
C SER A 6 -0.95 -16.48 17.63
N ASN A 7 -0.07 -15.85 18.41
CA ASN A 7 -0.13 -14.47 18.84
C ASN A 7 0.21 -13.52 17.66
N GLN A 8 -0.32 -13.82 16.47
CA GLN A 8 -0.29 -12.94 15.32
C GLN A 8 -1.52 -12.06 15.40
N SER A 9 -1.33 -10.82 15.88
CA SER A 9 -2.35 -9.78 15.82
C SER A 9 -3.03 -9.78 14.45
N PRO A 10 -4.37 -9.81 14.37
CA PRO A 10 -5.13 -9.88 13.11
C PRO A 10 -4.89 -8.67 12.19
N TRP A 11 -4.21 -7.65 12.69
CA TRP A 11 -3.79 -6.45 11.95
C TRP A 11 -2.39 -6.57 11.31
N LYS A 12 -1.71 -7.70 11.49
CA LYS A 12 -0.50 -8.03 10.72
C LYS A 12 -0.81 -8.37 9.26
N SER A 13 -2.08 -8.40 8.87
CA SER A 13 -2.55 -8.36 7.48
C SER A 13 -2.21 -6.99 6.85
N ALA A 14 -0.92 -6.64 6.79
CA ALA A 14 -0.40 -5.50 6.05
C ALA A 14 -0.37 -5.80 4.54
N ALA A 15 -1.35 -6.57 4.07
CA ALA A 15 -1.05 -7.59 3.10
C ALA A 15 -1.01 -7.09 1.68
N ILE A 16 -2.02 -6.29 1.47
CA ILE A 16 -2.39 -5.75 0.20
C ILE A 16 -1.71 -4.38 -0.02
N LEU A 17 -1.13 -3.83 1.05
CA LEU A 17 -0.40 -2.57 1.08
C LEU A 17 0.89 -2.58 0.25
N ILE A 18 1.48 -3.75 0.09
CA ILE A 18 2.77 -3.95 -0.59
C ILE A 18 2.58 -4.01 -2.12
N LEU A 19 1.41 -4.45 -2.59
CA LEU A 19 1.11 -4.64 -4.01
C LEU A 19 0.97 -3.31 -4.77
N LEU A 20 0.27 -2.34 -4.17
CA LEU A 20 0.13 -1.00 -4.75
C LEU A 20 1.45 -0.24 -4.74
N ALA A 21 2.26 -0.42 -3.70
CA ALA A 21 3.58 0.18 -3.62
C ALA A 21 4.48 -0.31 -4.76
N ALA A 22 4.52 -1.62 -5.03
CA ALA A 22 5.30 -2.21 -6.13
C ALA A 22 4.78 -1.80 -7.52
N ALA A 23 3.46 -1.70 -7.69
CA ALA A 23 2.81 -1.20 -8.90
C ALA A 23 3.17 0.27 -9.19
N PHE A 24 3.28 1.09 -8.15
CA PHE A 24 3.60 2.51 -8.25
C PHE A 24 5.01 2.78 -8.77
N ILE A 25 6.00 1.98 -8.36
CA ILE A 25 7.38 2.14 -8.83
C ILE A 25 7.47 1.98 -10.37
N LEU A 26 6.60 1.17 -10.98
CA LEU A 26 6.59 0.95 -12.42
C LEU A 26 5.83 2.04 -13.18
N ALA A 27 4.73 2.57 -12.62
CA ALA A 27 4.01 3.69 -13.21
C ALA A 27 4.86 4.98 -13.32
N THR A 28 5.91 5.12 -12.52
CA THR A 28 6.80 6.30 -12.48
C THR A 28 8.13 6.15 -13.21
N GLU A 29 8.42 5.03 -13.88
CA GLU A 29 9.63 4.89 -14.76
C GLU A 29 9.64 5.89 -15.94
N GLY A 30 8.57 6.67 -16.10
CA GLY A 30 8.47 7.79 -17.03
C GLY A 30 8.40 9.15 -16.37
N TRP A 31 9.01 9.42 -15.21
CA TRP A 31 8.81 10.71 -14.54
C TRP A 31 9.32 11.93 -15.34
N GLU A 32 10.33 11.75 -16.22
CA GLU A 32 10.70 12.75 -17.24
C GLU A 32 9.69 12.84 -18.42
N ARG A 33 8.81 11.85 -18.59
CA ARG A 33 7.81 11.71 -19.66
C ARG A 33 6.35 11.94 -19.22
N VAL A 34 6.08 12.15 -17.92
CA VAL A 34 4.75 12.41 -17.31
C VAL A 34 4.07 13.71 -17.82
N ARG A 35 4.69 14.43 -18.78
CA ARG A 35 4.04 15.52 -19.51
C ARG A 35 2.88 15.11 -20.43
N GLN A 36 2.72 13.82 -20.77
CA GLN A 36 1.63 13.38 -21.65
C GLN A 36 0.69 12.39 -20.96
N LYS A 37 -0.60 12.75 -20.88
CA LYS A 37 -1.73 11.95 -20.37
C LYS A 37 -1.75 10.50 -20.86
N GLN A 38 -1.18 10.21 -22.03
CA GLN A 38 -1.10 8.85 -22.61
C GLN A 38 -0.19 7.88 -21.84
N GLN A 39 0.75 8.35 -21.02
CA GLN A 39 1.65 7.47 -20.26
C GLN A 39 1.00 6.93 -18.98
N ILE A 40 0.06 7.66 -18.37
CA ILE A 40 -0.62 7.24 -17.14
C ILE A 40 -1.45 5.98 -17.39
N ALA A 41 -2.25 5.96 -18.47
CA ALA A 41 -3.05 4.78 -18.84
C ALA A 41 -2.17 3.53 -19.07
N ARG A 42 -1.01 3.70 -19.74
CA ARG A 42 -0.05 2.58 -19.91
C ARG A 42 0.56 2.13 -18.59
N GLY A 43 0.87 3.07 -17.70
CA GLY A 43 1.38 2.77 -16.36
C GLY A 43 0.37 2.00 -15.51
N VAL A 44 -0.93 2.33 -15.61
CA VAL A 44 -2.02 1.58 -14.96
C VAL A 44 -2.13 0.17 -15.51
N GLU A 45 -2.12 -0.02 -16.83
CA GLU A 45 -2.20 -1.36 -17.42
C GLU A 45 -0.97 -2.21 -17.07
N GLN A 46 0.22 -1.62 -17.00
CA GLN A 46 1.43 -2.30 -16.52
C GLN A 46 1.33 -2.66 -15.03
N ALA A 47 0.78 -1.77 -14.20
CA ALA A 47 0.52 -2.04 -12.79
C ALA A 47 -0.43 -3.24 -12.61
N LYS A 48 -1.55 -3.28 -13.35
CA LYS A 48 -2.49 -4.41 -13.36
C LYS A 48 -1.81 -5.72 -13.74
N ALA A 49 -1.13 -5.74 -14.88
CA ALA A 49 -0.43 -6.94 -15.36
C ALA A 49 0.62 -7.44 -14.35
N LYS A 50 1.29 -6.52 -13.64
CA LYS A 50 2.27 -6.89 -12.60
C LYS A 50 1.59 -7.47 -11.37
N ILE A 51 0.46 -6.92 -10.94
CA ILE A 51 -0.34 -7.46 -9.83
C ILE A 51 -0.77 -8.89 -10.16
N ASP A 52 -1.26 -9.14 -11.37
CA ASP A 52 -1.69 -10.48 -11.77
C ASP A 52 -0.50 -11.45 -11.85
N ALA A 53 0.64 -11.00 -12.35
CA ALA A 53 1.87 -11.79 -12.31
C ALA A 53 2.34 -12.11 -10.87
N LEU A 54 2.15 -11.19 -9.91
CA LEU A 54 2.45 -11.44 -8.49
C LEU A 54 1.47 -12.47 -7.89
N ARG A 55 0.17 -12.39 -8.22
CA ARG A 55 -0.83 -13.39 -7.81
C ARG A 55 -0.49 -14.78 -8.33
N GLU A 56 -0.16 -14.89 -9.62
CA GLU A 56 0.26 -16.16 -10.19
C GLU A 56 1.56 -16.69 -9.57
N LYS A 57 2.53 -15.81 -9.31
CA LYS A 57 3.79 -16.18 -8.66
C LYS A 57 3.54 -16.68 -7.23
N ALA A 58 2.72 -15.98 -6.46
CA ALA A 58 2.31 -16.38 -5.11
C ALA A 58 1.62 -17.75 -5.10
N ALA A 59 0.65 -17.97 -6.01
CA ALA A 59 -0.05 -19.26 -6.11
C ALA A 59 0.89 -20.42 -6.49
N ARG A 60 1.94 -20.16 -7.29
CA ARG A 60 2.93 -21.18 -7.67
C ARG A 60 3.95 -21.47 -6.58
N GLU A 61 4.48 -20.43 -5.93
CA GLU A 61 5.59 -20.55 -4.98
C GLU A 61 5.11 -20.90 -3.56
N HIS A 62 3.87 -20.55 -3.21
CA HIS A 62 3.28 -20.77 -1.89
C HIS A 62 1.89 -21.45 -1.97
N PRO A 63 1.77 -22.65 -2.58
CA PRO A 63 0.46 -23.27 -2.87
C PRO A 63 -0.32 -23.73 -1.62
N ASN A 64 0.34 -23.79 -0.45
CA ASN A 64 -0.25 -24.23 0.81
C ASN A 64 -0.47 -23.09 1.82
N GLU A 65 -0.11 -21.86 1.46
CA GLU A 65 -0.34 -20.68 2.29
C GLU A 65 -1.71 -20.06 1.95
N ASP A 66 -2.27 -19.30 2.90
CA ASP A 66 -3.41 -18.44 2.61
C ASP A 66 -3.07 -17.51 1.42
N PRO A 67 -3.93 -17.38 0.40
CA PRO A 67 -3.60 -16.63 -0.82
C PRO A 67 -3.18 -15.18 -0.59
N VAL A 68 -3.73 -14.52 0.43
CA VAL A 68 -3.38 -13.14 0.78
C VAL A 68 -1.99 -13.11 1.40
N THR A 69 -1.70 -14.03 2.32
CA THR A 69 -0.39 -14.21 2.94
C THR A 69 0.71 -14.55 1.92
N ALA A 70 0.44 -15.48 1.00
CA ALA A 70 1.34 -15.83 -0.09
C ALA A 70 1.67 -14.60 -0.96
N LEU A 71 0.64 -13.84 -1.33
CA LEU A 71 0.78 -12.66 -2.17
C LEU A 71 1.60 -11.56 -1.49
N GLN A 72 1.49 -11.40 -0.16
CA GLN A 72 2.31 -10.50 0.63
C GLN A 72 3.79 -10.78 0.48
N THR A 73 4.15 -12.03 0.76
CA THR A 73 5.54 -12.48 0.83
C THR A 73 6.20 -12.20 -0.52
N VAL A 74 5.56 -12.65 -1.60
CA VAL A 74 6.06 -12.45 -2.97
C VAL A 74 6.12 -10.96 -3.34
N ALA A 75 5.12 -10.16 -2.98
CA ALA A 75 5.13 -8.73 -3.27
C ALA A 75 6.23 -7.98 -2.49
N ALA A 76 6.48 -8.36 -1.24
CA ALA A 76 7.50 -7.75 -0.38
C ALA A 76 8.92 -8.05 -0.90
N GLU A 77 9.13 -9.29 -1.33
CA GLU A 77 10.38 -9.73 -1.94
C GLU A 77 10.65 -9.01 -3.26
N GLU A 78 9.65 -8.93 -4.15
CA GLU A 78 9.79 -8.24 -5.43
C GLU A 78 10.01 -6.73 -5.24
N ALA A 79 9.31 -6.10 -4.29
CA ALA A 79 9.55 -4.70 -3.93
C ALA A 79 10.99 -4.49 -3.40
N THR A 80 11.45 -5.37 -2.51
CA THR A 80 12.81 -5.31 -1.95
C THR A 80 13.87 -5.50 -3.03
N LYS A 81 13.73 -6.53 -3.87
CA LYS A 81 14.62 -6.81 -5.00
C LYS A 81 14.70 -5.62 -5.95
N ARG A 82 13.56 -5.00 -6.25
CA ARG A 82 13.49 -3.81 -7.12
C ARG A 82 14.20 -2.62 -6.49
N ILE A 83 13.91 -2.27 -5.24
CA ILE A 83 14.57 -1.15 -4.56
C ILE A 83 16.08 -1.36 -4.49
N ASN A 84 16.55 -2.58 -4.19
CA ASN A 84 17.97 -2.89 -4.12
C ASN A 84 18.67 -2.89 -5.49
N GLY A 85 17.95 -3.13 -6.58
CA GLY A 85 18.47 -3.01 -7.94
C GLY A 85 18.58 -1.57 -8.45
N LEU A 86 18.03 -0.58 -7.73
CA LEU A 86 18.07 0.84 -8.09
C LEU A 86 19.15 1.59 -7.31
N SER A 87 19.59 2.73 -7.83
CA SER A 87 20.57 3.60 -7.18
C SER A 87 20.21 5.09 -7.33
N GLY A 88 20.83 5.92 -6.48
CA GLY A 88 20.69 7.38 -6.50
C GLY A 88 19.24 7.86 -6.49
N ALA A 89 18.96 8.90 -7.28
CA ALA A 89 17.63 9.52 -7.36
C ALA A 89 16.52 8.55 -7.79
N ASN A 90 16.82 7.56 -8.63
CA ASN A 90 15.83 6.56 -9.06
C ASN A 90 15.38 5.67 -7.90
N LYS A 91 16.29 5.33 -6.98
CA LYS A 91 15.97 4.55 -5.78
C LYS A 91 15.02 5.33 -4.85
N VAL A 92 15.30 6.64 -4.68
CA VAL A 92 14.48 7.54 -3.85
C VAL A 92 13.11 7.79 -4.45
N ALA A 93 13.04 8.09 -5.75
CA ALA A 93 11.78 8.30 -6.48
C ALA A 93 10.88 7.05 -6.45
N SER A 94 11.49 5.89 -6.62
CA SER A 94 10.84 4.59 -6.46
C SER A 94 10.25 4.42 -5.06
N ALA A 95 11.04 4.68 -4.02
CA ALA A 95 10.58 4.57 -2.64
C ALA A 95 9.46 5.56 -2.28
N ALA A 96 9.53 6.80 -2.79
CA ALA A 96 8.48 7.81 -2.62
C ALA A 96 7.16 7.38 -3.29
N SER A 97 7.27 6.75 -4.47
CA SER A 97 6.13 6.21 -5.21
C SER A 97 5.48 5.05 -4.45
N SER A 98 6.30 4.12 -3.93
CA SER A 98 5.83 3.05 -3.05
C SER A 98 5.06 3.58 -1.85
N PHE A 99 5.61 4.60 -1.19
CA PHE A 99 4.95 5.24 -0.06
C PHE A 99 3.61 5.86 -0.45
N LEU A 100 3.52 6.53 -1.62
CA LEU A 100 2.29 7.19 -2.02
C LEU A 100 1.15 6.18 -2.29
N GLY A 101 1.43 5.03 -2.90
CA GLY A 101 0.46 3.95 -3.05
C GLY A 101 -0.02 3.39 -1.70
N PHE A 102 0.93 3.14 -0.79
CA PHE A 102 0.65 2.72 0.59
C PHE A 102 -0.23 3.75 1.34
N TYR A 103 0.06 5.03 1.18
CA TYR A 103 -0.67 6.12 1.82
C TYR A 103 -2.11 6.24 1.27
N LEU A 104 -2.26 6.25 -0.05
CA LEU A 104 -3.57 6.41 -0.69
C LEU A 104 -4.55 5.29 -0.35
N MET A 105 -4.07 4.04 -0.25
CA MET A 105 -4.95 2.93 0.11
C MET A 105 -5.51 3.10 1.53
N ASN A 106 -4.67 3.49 2.50
CA ASN A 106 -5.12 3.61 3.88
C ASN A 106 -5.91 4.87 4.18
N VAL A 107 -5.59 5.98 3.51
CA VAL A 107 -6.23 7.27 3.77
C VAL A 107 -7.49 7.44 2.94
N LYS A 108 -7.44 7.18 1.63
CA LYS A 108 -8.60 7.36 0.73
C LYS A 108 -9.37 6.06 0.52
N GLY A 109 -8.67 4.98 0.17
CA GLY A 109 -9.32 3.72 -0.19
C GLY A 109 -10.15 3.12 0.96
N ARG A 110 -9.56 3.01 2.16
CA ARG A 110 -10.27 2.52 3.35
C ARG A 110 -11.41 3.43 3.78
N GLU A 111 -11.20 4.75 3.76
CA GLU A 111 -12.24 5.73 4.09
C GLU A 111 -13.43 5.58 3.15
N GLU A 112 -13.19 5.58 1.83
CA GLU A 112 -14.22 5.43 0.83
C GLU A 112 -14.96 4.09 0.97
N TYR A 113 -14.23 2.98 1.12
CA TYR A 113 -14.84 1.66 1.27
C TYR A 113 -15.72 1.59 2.53
N CYS A 114 -15.22 2.02 3.67
CA CYS A 114 -15.95 1.94 4.94
C CYS A 114 -17.11 2.93 5.02
N SER A 115 -17.08 4.03 4.26
CA SER A 115 -18.21 4.95 4.15
C SER A 115 -19.45 4.29 3.55
N GLN A 116 -19.29 3.26 2.69
CA GLN A 116 -20.40 2.48 2.12
C GLN A 116 -21.18 1.70 3.18
N PHE A 117 -20.58 1.49 4.36
CA PHE A 117 -21.21 0.83 5.52
C PHE A 117 -21.61 1.82 6.61
N ALA A 118 -21.62 3.12 6.31
CA ALA A 118 -21.87 4.21 7.25
C ALA A 118 -20.93 4.22 8.47
N VAL A 119 -19.67 3.82 8.27
CA VAL A 119 -18.62 3.90 9.29
C VAL A 119 -17.70 5.08 8.95
N ASP A 120 -17.62 6.06 9.85
CA ASP A 120 -16.69 7.18 9.74
C ASP A 120 -15.28 6.75 10.18
N LEU A 121 -14.32 6.80 9.25
CA LEU A 121 -12.92 6.47 9.50
C LEU A 121 -12.03 7.68 9.85
N SER A 122 -12.61 8.84 10.18
CA SER A 122 -11.86 10.05 10.52
C SER A 122 -10.76 9.81 11.58
N ARG A 123 -11.04 9.01 12.61
CA ARG A 123 -10.06 8.65 13.64
C ARG A 123 -8.94 7.76 13.09
N TRP A 124 -9.28 6.72 12.31
CA TRP A 124 -8.29 5.90 11.60
C TRP A 124 -7.37 6.74 10.71
N VAL A 125 -7.96 7.59 9.87
CA VAL A 125 -7.20 8.43 8.93
C VAL A 125 -6.22 9.34 9.68
N ALA A 126 -6.67 10.00 10.75
CA ALA A 126 -5.83 10.86 11.57
C ALA A 126 -4.67 10.08 12.23
N ALA A 127 -4.96 8.90 12.81
CA ALA A 127 -3.94 8.06 13.44
C ALA A 127 -2.90 7.56 12.43
N PHE A 128 -3.35 7.09 11.25
CA PHE A 128 -2.47 6.61 10.20
C PHE A 128 -1.58 7.72 9.63
N GLN A 129 -2.15 8.90 9.37
CA GLN A 129 -1.41 10.08 8.92
C GLN A 129 -0.35 10.50 9.94
N SER A 130 -0.71 10.52 11.23
CA SER A 130 0.23 10.81 12.33
C SER A 130 1.38 9.79 12.35
N ALA A 131 1.07 8.50 12.31
CA ALA A 131 2.07 7.42 12.33
C ALA A 131 3.02 7.42 11.12
N ASN A 132 2.62 8.02 10.00
CA ASN A 132 3.38 8.04 8.74
C ASN A 132 3.74 9.46 8.26
N ALA A 133 3.69 10.46 9.14
CA ALA A 133 3.92 11.86 8.78
C ALA A 133 5.33 12.11 8.18
N ALA A 134 6.36 11.51 8.76
CA ALA A 134 7.74 11.72 8.30
C ALA A 134 8.02 11.14 6.89
N PRO A 135 7.68 9.86 6.59
CA PRO A 135 7.73 9.34 5.23
C PRO A 135 6.89 10.16 4.24
N TYR A 136 5.71 10.64 4.65
CA TYR A 136 4.88 11.48 3.80
C TYR A 136 5.55 12.80 3.42
N LEU A 137 6.16 13.51 4.38
CA LEU A 137 6.90 14.73 4.11
C LEU A 137 8.10 14.49 3.18
N LYS A 138 8.79 13.37 3.33
CA LYS A 138 9.88 12.98 2.43
C LYS A 138 9.40 12.69 1.02
N ALA A 139 8.33 11.89 0.87
CA ALA A 139 7.74 11.63 -0.43
C ALA A 139 7.30 12.94 -1.10
N ARG A 140 6.63 13.85 -0.35
CA ARG A 140 6.25 15.18 -0.84
C ARG A 140 7.44 15.95 -1.40
N ALA A 141 8.54 16.04 -0.65
CA ALA A 141 9.74 16.74 -1.11
C ALA A 141 10.32 16.15 -2.40
N VAL A 142 10.31 14.81 -2.52
CA VAL A 142 10.70 14.12 -3.75
C VAL A 142 9.79 14.55 -4.89
N TYR A 143 8.46 14.43 -4.78
CA TYR A 143 7.49 14.86 -5.80
C TYR A 143 7.68 16.33 -6.22
N GLU A 144 7.86 17.23 -5.25
CA GLU A 144 8.04 18.65 -5.49
C GLU A 144 9.37 18.99 -6.17
N SER A 145 10.44 18.24 -5.92
CA SER A 145 11.73 18.41 -6.60
C SER A 145 11.64 18.21 -8.13
N TYR A 146 10.68 17.40 -8.59
CA TYR A 146 10.39 17.20 -10.01
C TYR A 146 9.31 18.17 -10.54
N ARG A 147 8.98 19.20 -9.76
CA ARG A 147 7.92 20.20 -10.07
C ARG A 147 6.55 19.56 -10.30
N TYR A 148 6.27 18.46 -9.60
CA TYR A 148 4.98 17.79 -9.65
C TYR A 148 4.35 17.79 -8.25
N PRO A 149 3.39 18.69 -7.96
CA PRO A 149 2.78 18.78 -6.63
C PRO A 149 2.23 17.44 -6.15
N ILE A 150 2.51 17.05 -4.91
CA ILE A 150 2.05 15.76 -4.38
C ILE A 150 0.53 15.63 -4.42
N SER A 151 -0.22 16.71 -4.22
CA SER A 151 -1.69 16.70 -4.32
C SER A 151 -2.18 16.26 -5.71
N LYS A 152 -1.51 16.73 -6.77
CA LYS A 152 -1.80 16.31 -8.15
C LYS A 152 -1.41 14.85 -8.38
N ALA A 153 -0.33 14.38 -7.76
CA ALA A 153 0.06 12.98 -7.79
C ALA A 153 -1.00 12.09 -7.12
N GLU A 154 -1.41 12.44 -5.91
CA GLU A 154 -2.46 11.74 -5.17
C GLU A 154 -3.77 11.65 -5.96
N GLU A 155 -4.24 12.76 -6.52
CA GLU A 155 -5.46 12.80 -7.34
C GLU A 155 -5.32 11.91 -8.58
N THR A 156 -4.24 12.10 -9.34
CA THR A 156 -4.01 11.36 -10.58
C THR A 156 -3.96 9.87 -10.32
N LEU A 157 -3.21 9.46 -9.31
CA LEU A 157 -2.96 8.05 -9.02
C LEU A 157 -4.18 7.38 -8.40
N TYR A 158 -4.86 8.06 -7.47
CA TYR A 158 -6.11 7.53 -6.90
C TYR A 158 -7.17 7.33 -7.97
N THR A 159 -7.36 8.31 -8.86
CA THR A 159 -8.32 8.20 -9.97
C THR A 159 -7.95 7.07 -10.92
N SER A 160 -6.66 6.95 -11.25
CA SER A 160 -6.19 6.02 -12.28
C SER A 160 -6.15 4.56 -11.80
N LEU A 161 -5.94 4.34 -10.49
CA LEU A 161 -5.87 3.02 -9.86
C LEU A 161 -7.07 2.76 -8.94
N HIS A 162 -8.16 3.51 -9.09
CA HIS A 162 -9.27 3.49 -8.16
C HIS A 162 -9.83 2.07 -7.98
N LEU A 163 -10.13 1.39 -9.09
CA LEU A 163 -10.72 0.05 -9.07
C LEU A 163 -9.80 -0.96 -8.39
N GLU A 164 -8.49 -0.86 -8.62
CA GLU A 164 -7.49 -1.72 -8.01
C GLU A 164 -7.39 -1.45 -6.51
N ILE A 165 -7.32 -0.17 -6.12
CA ILE A 165 -7.29 0.25 -4.71
C ILE A 165 -8.54 -0.28 -3.98
N MET A 166 -9.72 -0.11 -4.57
CA MET A 166 -10.96 -0.55 -3.94
C MET A 166 -11.05 -2.07 -3.83
N LYS A 167 -10.68 -2.81 -4.89
CA LYS A 167 -10.61 -4.28 -4.83
C LYS A 167 -9.67 -4.76 -3.73
N PHE A 168 -8.52 -4.10 -3.60
CA PHE A 168 -7.54 -4.39 -2.58
C PHE A 168 -8.04 -4.10 -1.17
N VAL A 169 -8.68 -2.95 -0.96
CA VAL A 169 -9.30 -2.63 0.34
C VAL A 169 -10.41 -3.63 0.67
N GLU A 170 -11.24 -4.01 -0.30
CA GLU A 170 -12.29 -5.02 -0.11
C GLU A 170 -11.72 -6.38 0.31
N GLU A 171 -10.72 -6.90 -0.42
CA GLU A 171 -10.04 -8.15 -0.10
C GLU A 171 -9.43 -8.11 1.32
N ASP A 172 -8.80 -7.00 1.70
CA ASP A 172 -8.19 -6.80 3.01
C ASP A 172 -9.23 -6.76 4.13
N MET A 173 -10.27 -5.92 3.97
CA MET A 173 -11.32 -5.77 4.98
C MET A 173 -12.15 -7.05 5.13
N SER A 174 -12.33 -7.83 4.05
CA SER A 174 -12.96 -9.15 4.09
C SER A 174 -12.12 -10.15 4.88
N SER A 175 -10.80 -10.17 4.67
CA SER A 175 -9.87 -11.00 5.44
C SER A 175 -9.90 -10.64 6.93
N VAL A 176 -9.85 -9.34 7.26
CA VAL A 176 -9.98 -8.85 8.65
C VAL A 176 -11.33 -9.27 9.25
N ALA A 177 -12.42 -9.13 8.51
CA ALA A 177 -13.76 -9.52 8.96
C ALA A 177 -13.81 -11.01 9.29
N HIS A 178 -13.31 -11.86 8.39
CA HIS A 178 -13.25 -13.31 8.58
C HIS A 178 -12.40 -13.70 9.80
N ALA A 179 -11.19 -13.14 9.91
CA ALA A 179 -10.26 -13.44 11.00
C ALA A 179 -10.81 -13.06 12.39
N ASN A 180 -11.69 -12.06 12.47
CA ASN A 180 -12.30 -11.60 13.72
C ASN A 180 -13.72 -12.12 13.94
N GLY A 181 -14.27 -12.94 13.02
CA GLY A 181 -15.64 -13.45 13.13
C GLY A 181 -16.71 -12.37 13.09
N VAL A 182 -16.46 -11.25 12.41
CA VAL A 182 -17.37 -10.11 12.29
C VAL A 182 -17.85 -9.92 10.85
N PRO A 183 -19.00 -9.26 10.60
CA PRO A 183 -19.34 -8.82 9.24
C PRO A 183 -18.36 -7.75 8.74
N THR A 184 -18.33 -7.47 7.44
CA THR A 184 -17.49 -6.44 6.81
C THR A 184 -17.57 -5.08 7.51
N LYS A 185 -18.79 -4.64 7.89
CA LYS A 185 -18.99 -3.42 8.68
C LYS A 185 -18.22 -3.46 10.01
N GLY A 186 -18.24 -4.61 10.69
CA GLY A 186 -17.51 -4.81 11.94
C GLY A 186 -15.99 -4.69 11.76
N ALA A 187 -15.43 -5.11 10.62
CA ALA A 187 -14.01 -4.88 10.33
C ALA A 187 -13.68 -3.38 10.21
N CYS A 188 -14.54 -2.60 9.55
CA CYS A 188 -14.40 -1.13 9.50
C CYS A 188 -14.50 -0.49 10.89
N GLU A 189 -15.46 -0.93 11.72
CA GLU A 189 -15.64 -0.45 13.09
C GLU A 189 -14.41 -0.76 13.95
N LEU A 190 -13.88 -1.99 13.85
CA LEU A 190 -12.66 -2.41 14.54
C LEU A 190 -11.44 -1.58 14.14
N LEU A 191 -11.28 -1.30 12.83
CA LEU A 191 -10.19 -0.46 12.33
C LEU A 191 -10.22 0.93 12.97
N ASN A 192 -11.42 1.49 13.13
CA ASN A 192 -11.60 2.83 13.69
C ASN A 192 -11.51 2.85 15.22
N SER A 193 -12.03 1.83 15.91
CA SER A 193 -12.01 1.77 17.37
C SER A 193 -10.61 1.55 17.93
N HIS A 194 -9.76 0.83 17.20
CA HIS A 194 -8.35 0.55 17.53
C HIS A 194 -7.35 1.33 16.66
N ALA A 195 -7.78 2.49 16.12
CA ALA A 195 -7.03 3.27 15.15
C ALA A 195 -5.54 3.49 15.50
N ASP A 196 -5.25 3.92 16.73
CA ASP A 196 -3.88 4.22 17.17
C ASP A 196 -3.00 2.97 17.23
N GLU A 197 -3.52 1.88 17.79
CA GLU A 197 -2.84 0.59 17.88
C GLU A 197 -2.52 0.05 16.49
N ILE A 198 -3.53 0.05 15.60
CA ILE A 198 -3.39 -0.48 14.24
C ILE A 198 -2.44 0.40 13.43
N ALA A 199 -2.59 1.72 13.48
CA ALA A 199 -1.72 2.66 12.76
C ALA A 199 -0.26 2.52 13.20
N SER A 200 -0.01 2.24 14.48
CA SER A 200 1.33 1.98 14.99
C SER A 200 1.95 0.71 14.40
N ASN A 201 1.15 -0.27 13.97
CA ASN A 201 1.58 -1.51 13.35
C ASN A 201 1.66 -1.41 11.83
N ILE A 202 0.88 -0.53 11.22
CA ILE A 202 0.87 -0.26 9.79
C ILE A 202 1.67 1.02 9.50
N GLN A 203 2.96 1.00 9.84
CA GLN A 203 3.92 2.04 9.48
C GLN A 203 4.69 1.63 8.24
N PHE A 204 5.00 2.56 7.34
CA PHE A 204 5.79 2.27 6.14
C PHE A 204 7.15 1.64 6.46
N SER A 205 7.78 2.07 7.54
CA SER A 205 9.02 1.51 8.07
C SER A 205 8.92 0.04 8.49
N LYS A 206 7.73 -0.42 8.91
CA LYS A 206 7.46 -1.81 9.30
C LYS A 206 7.04 -2.66 8.12
N VAL A 207 6.20 -2.11 7.24
CA VAL A 207 5.60 -2.84 6.11
C VAL A 207 6.59 -2.98 4.94
N LEU A 208 7.39 -1.94 4.66
CA LEU A 208 8.34 -1.90 3.56
C LEU A 208 9.67 -1.27 4.02
N PRO A 209 10.41 -1.94 4.94
CA PRO A 209 11.60 -1.35 5.57
C PRO A 209 12.67 -0.91 4.58
N VAL A 210 12.90 -1.68 3.51
CA VAL A 210 13.91 -1.37 2.49
C VAL A 210 13.52 -0.13 1.67
N ALA A 211 12.24 0.01 1.29
CA ALA A 211 11.76 1.20 0.62
C ALA A 211 11.76 2.41 1.57
N ASN A 212 11.37 2.21 2.83
CA ASN A 212 11.44 3.26 3.84
C ASN A 212 12.88 3.77 4.04
N GLY A 213 13.86 2.88 4.19
CA GLY A 213 15.27 3.27 4.25
C GLY A 213 15.70 4.09 3.04
N ALA A 214 15.37 3.62 1.84
CA ALA A 214 15.64 4.35 0.60
C ALA A 214 15.00 5.75 0.54
N LEU A 215 13.77 5.91 1.04
CA LEU A 215 13.06 7.19 1.08
C LEU A 215 13.66 8.14 2.13
N MET A 216 13.99 7.62 3.31
CA MET A 216 14.40 8.43 4.45
C MET A 216 15.88 8.87 4.37
N GLU A 217 16.74 8.02 3.82
CA GLU A 217 18.19 8.27 3.66
C GLU A 217 18.53 9.04 2.37
N GLY A 218 17.61 9.05 1.40
CA GLY A 218 17.74 9.81 0.16
C GLY A 218 17.90 11.31 0.42
N LYS A 219 18.91 11.91 -0.24
CA LYS A 219 19.08 13.36 -0.34
C LYS A 219 18.52 13.86 -1.67
#